data_AF-A0A4Q3A0N1-F1
#
_entry.id   AF-A0A4Q3A0N1-F1
#
_cell.length_a   1.000
_cell.length_b   1.000
_cell.length_c   1.000
_cell.angle_alpha   90.00
_cell.angle_beta   90.00
_cell.angle_gamma   90.00
#
_symmetry.space_group_name_H-M   'P 1'
#
loop_
_entity.id
_entity.type
_entity.pdbx_description
1 polymer ?
#
loop_
_entity_poly.entity_id
_entity_poly.type
_entity_poly.pdbx_seq_one_letter_code
_entity_poly.pdbx_strand_id
1 'polypeptide(L)'
;MRYLSLLLLAFLFSIDAHAQLDTCDVPIHAVSDTPCSARILHLSVDSLPNTTYSWQGPGGWTAIGDTVMRDSILSIQTGKYIVTGIHGDCAY
;
A
#
# COMPACT_ATOMS: atom_id res chain seq x y z
N MET A 1 -42.76 -8.70 -11.36
CA MET A 1 -42.42 -7.92 -12.57
C MET A 1 -42.16 -6.50 -12.10
N ARG A 2 -40.97 -5.90 -12.15
CA ARG A 2 -39.90 -5.98 -13.15
C ARG A 2 -38.53 -5.76 -12.47
N TYR A 3 -37.53 -6.41 -13.03
CA TYR A 3 -36.13 -6.44 -12.67
C TYR A 3 -35.52 -5.02 -12.53
N LEU A 4 -35.06 -4.68 -11.32
CA LEU A 4 -34.28 -3.48 -11.06
C LEU A 4 -32.80 -3.87 -10.90
N SER A 5 -32.06 -3.60 -11.96
CA SER A 5 -30.62 -3.32 -12.00
C SER A 5 -29.65 -4.38 -11.47
N LEU A 6 -29.20 -5.26 -12.38
CA LEU A 6 -27.88 -5.88 -12.33
C LEU A 6 -26.80 -4.77 -12.31
N LEU A 7 -26.20 -4.49 -11.15
CA LEU A 7 -25.00 -3.65 -11.04
C LEU A 7 -23.88 -4.47 -10.40
N LEU A 8 -23.03 -4.99 -11.28
CA LEU A 8 -21.63 -5.37 -11.11
C LEU A 8 -21.21 -6.07 -9.80
N LEU A 9 -21.26 -7.40 -9.83
CA LEU A 9 -20.25 -8.23 -9.17
C LEU A 9 -18.92 -8.04 -9.92
N ALA A 10 -18.16 -7.02 -9.55
CA ALA A 10 -16.77 -6.84 -9.95
C ALA A 10 -15.95 -6.27 -8.79
N PHE A 11 -15.91 -6.97 -7.66
CA PHE A 11 -14.73 -6.91 -6.80
C PHE A 11 -13.65 -7.75 -7.46
N LEU A 12 -13.12 -7.25 -8.58
CA LEU A 12 -11.75 -7.58 -8.94
C LEU A 12 -10.89 -7.10 -7.77
N PHE A 13 -10.00 -7.97 -7.30
CA PHE A 13 -9.05 -7.73 -6.23
C PHE A 13 -8.14 -6.55 -6.61
N SER A 14 -8.63 -5.32 -6.51
CA SER A 14 -7.80 -4.13 -6.61
C SER A 14 -7.05 -4.03 -5.30
N ILE A 15 -5.77 -4.36 -5.38
CA ILE A 15 -4.78 -4.00 -4.36
C ILE A 15 -4.65 -2.48 -4.45
N ASP A 16 -5.48 -1.78 -3.70
CA ASP A 16 -5.49 -0.32 -3.67
C ASP A 16 -4.69 0.15 -2.46
N ALA A 17 -3.50 0.69 -2.70
CA ALA A 17 -2.71 1.37 -1.68
C ALA A 17 -3.46 2.64 -1.27
N HIS A 18 -3.98 2.69 -0.05
CA HIS A 18 -4.52 3.95 0.49
C HIS A 18 -3.50 4.53 1.46
N ALA A 19 -3.10 5.77 1.20
CA ALA A 19 -2.47 6.62 2.20
C ALA A 19 -3.56 7.16 3.13
N GLN A 20 -3.31 7.11 4.45
CA GLN A 20 -4.16 7.77 5.43
C GLN A 20 -3.42 9.03 5.90
N LEU A 21 -4.00 10.19 5.62
CA LEU A 21 -3.45 11.50 5.94
C LEU A 21 -3.61 11.78 7.44
N ASP A 22 -2.50 11.93 8.14
CA ASP A 22 -2.43 12.56 9.45
C ASP A 22 -1.42 13.72 9.38
N THR A 23 -1.71 14.79 10.10
CA THR A 23 -1.44 16.19 9.75
C THR A 23 0.03 16.60 9.53
N CYS A 24 0.40 16.74 8.26
CA CYS A 24 1.41 17.61 7.65
C CYS A 24 1.35 17.28 6.15
N ASP A 25 0.49 17.96 5.39
CA ASP A 25 0.10 17.50 4.04
C ASP A 25 1.22 17.72 3.01
N VAL A 26 2.27 16.91 3.10
CA VAL A 26 3.16 16.64 1.97
C VAL A 26 2.56 15.46 1.24
N PRO A 27 2.15 15.62 -0.03
CA PRO A 27 1.64 14.51 -0.80
C PRO A 27 2.75 13.46 -0.96
N ILE A 28 2.54 12.28 -0.38
CA ILE A 28 3.39 11.11 -0.60
C ILE A 28 2.80 10.29 -1.75
N HIS A 29 3.61 10.03 -2.78
CA HIS A 29 3.23 9.12 -3.85
C HIS A 29 3.81 7.74 -3.55
N ALA A 30 2.94 6.74 -3.38
CA ALA A 30 3.36 5.35 -3.24
C ALA A 30 3.04 4.57 -4.53
N VAL A 31 3.99 3.77 -5.00
CA VAL A 31 3.88 2.92 -6.19
C VAL A 31 4.19 1.49 -5.81
N SER A 32 3.46 0.54 -6.40
CA SER A 32 3.68 -0.88 -6.20
C SER A 32 3.58 -1.64 -7.52
N ASP A 33 4.41 -2.65 -7.70
CA ASP A 33 4.24 -3.59 -8.80
C ASP A 33 3.09 -4.58 -8.52
N THR A 34 2.54 -5.19 -9.56
CA THR A 34 1.58 -6.30 -9.45
C THR A 34 2.22 -7.61 -9.91
N PRO A 35 3.12 -8.21 -9.11
CA PRO A 35 3.77 -9.46 -9.48
C PRO A 35 2.78 -10.64 -9.47
N CYS A 36 2.99 -11.61 -10.35
CA CYS A 36 2.34 -12.92 -10.27
C CYS A 36 2.78 -13.66 -8.98
N SER A 37 2.02 -14.67 -8.57
CA SER A 37 2.34 -15.50 -7.40
C SER A 37 3.77 -16.03 -7.40
N ALA A 38 4.38 -16.13 -6.21
CA ALA A 38 5.76 -16.58 -5.97
C ALA A 38 6.84 -15.69 -6.61
N ARG A 39 6.54 -14.42 -6.86
CA ARG A 39 7.52 -13.40 -7.27
C ARG A 39 7.69 -12.33 -6.19
N ILE A 40 8.69 -11.50 -6.41
CA ILE A 40 9.03 -10.37 -5.54
C ILE A 40 8.07 -9.21 -5.83
N LEU A 41 7.51 -8.64 -4.76
CA LEU A 41 6.76 -7.39 -4.79
C LEU A 41 7.68 -6.24 -4.44
N HIS A 42 7.70 -5.24 -5.31
CA HIS A 42 8.39 -3.98 -5.08
C HIS A 42 7.37 -2.93 -4.65
N LEU A 43 7.70 -2.24 -3.56
CA LEU A 43 6.94 -1.13 -3.00
C LEU A 43 7.90 0.05 -2.88
N SER A 44 7.50 1.19 -3.41
CA SER A 44 8.29 2.41 -3.38
C SER A 44 7.41 3.60 -3.00
N VAL A 45 7.99 4.56 -2.31
CA VAL A 45 7.39 5.87 -2.04
C VAL A 45 8.40 6.96 -2.40
N ASP A 46 7.90 8.09 -2.89
CA ASP A 46 8.74 9.26 -3.13
C ASP A 46 9.48 9.64 -1.84
N SER A 47 10.81 9.62 -1.91
CA SER A 47 11.68 9.86 -0.76
C SER A 47 11.68 11.35 -0.42
N LEU A 48 11.22 11.68 0.78
CA LEU A 48 11.21 13.02 1.32
C LEU A 48 12.35 13.18 2.34
N PRO A 49 13.05 14.32 2.36
CA PRO A 49 14.08 14.57 3.36
C PRO A 49 13.50 14.46 4.78
N ASN A 50 14.31 13.99 5.73
CA ASN A 50 13.93 13.85 7.14
C ASN A 50 12.65 13.04 7.38
N THR A 51 12.31 12.09 6.50
CA THR A 51 11.08 11.30 6.61
C THR A 51 11.40 9.84 6.88
N THR A 52 10.75 9.26 7.89
CA THR A 52 10.83 7.82 8.17
C THR A 52 9.58 7.14 7.64
N TYR A 53 9.74 6.18 6.74
CA TYR A 53 8.64 5.41 6.16
C TYR A 53 8.51 4.04 6.82
N SER A 54 7.30 3.72 7.23
CA SER A 54 6.92 2.40 7.75
C SER A 54 5.83 1.79 6.89
N TRP A 55 6.06 0.56 6.46
CA TRP A 55 5.13 -0.22 5.66
C TRP A 55 4.46 -1.28 6.52
N GLN A 56 3.18 -1.49 6.31
CA GLN A 56 2.39 -2.56 6.90
C GLN A 56 1.64 -3.30 5.81
N GLY A 57 1.55 -4.61 5.94
CA GLY A 57 0.90 -5.44 4.93
C GLY A 57 0.30 -6.75 5.48
N PRO A 58 -0.33 -7.54 4.60
CA PRO A 58 -1.03 -8.76 4.99
C PRO A 58 -0.14 -9.77 5.72
N GLY A 59 -0.72 -10.44 6.71
CA GLY A 59 -0.02 -11.41 7.57
C GLY A 59 0.89 -10.78 8.63
N GLY A 60 0.69 -9.49 8.96
CA GLY A 60 1.51 -8.78 9.95
C GLY A 60 2.90 -8.39 9.43
N TRP A 61 3.06 -8.32 8.10
CA TRP A 61 4.33 -7.95 7.50
C TRP A 61 4.59 -6.46 7.72
N THR A 62 5.82 -6.13 8.09
CA THR A 62 6.27 -4.75 8.28
C THR A 62 7.63 -4.54 7.63
N ALA A 63 7.86 -3.36 7.07
CA ALA A 63 9.16 -2.95 6.56
C ALA A 63 9.42 -1.46 6.81
N ILE A 64 10.68 -1.06 6.80
CA ILE A 64 11.10 0.34 6.99
C ILE A 64 11.96 0.72 5.80
N GLY A 65 11.68 1.87 5.19
CA GLY A 65 12.41 2.36 4.03
C GLY A 65 11.49 3.00 2.99
N ASP A 66 12.07 3.83 2.15
CA ASP A 66 11.42 4.44 0.98
C ASP A 66 11.19 3.42 -0.14
N THR A 67 12.15 2.52 -0.37
CA THR A 67 11.99 1.36 -1.25
C THR A 67 12.12 0.07 -0.44
N VAL A 68 11.12 -0.80 -0.54
CA VAL A 68 11.11 -2.11 0.15
C VAL A 68 10.70 -3.22 -0.80
N MET A 69 11.26 -4.41 -0.57
CA MET A 69 11.00 -5.62 -1.36
C MET A 69 10.38 -6.67 -0.45
N ARG A 70 9.35 -7.35 -0.95
CA ARG A 70 8.74 -8.50 -0.29
C ARG A 70 8.85 -9.72 -1.20
N ASP A 71 9.68 -10.68 -0.80
CA ASP A 71 9.89 -11.90 -1.55
C ASP A 71 8.68 -12.84 -1.48
N SER A 72 8.51 -13.62 -2.56
CA SER A 72 7.59 -14.76 -2.64
C SER A 72 6.14 -14.44 -2.23
N ILE A 73 5.52 -13.45 -2.89
CA ILE A 73 4.09 -13.14 -2.66
C ILE A 73 3.22 -14.35 -3.01
N LEU A 74 2.58 -14.93 -2.00
CA LEU A 74 1.55 -15.95 -2.13
C LEU A 74 0.15 -15.34 -2.06
N SER A 75 -0.87 -16.11 -2.43
CA SER A 75 -2.27 -15.70 -2.41
C SER A 75 -2.71 -15.13 -1.05
N ILE A 76 -2.17 -15.69 0.04
CA ILE A 76 -2.46 -15.24 1.42
C ILE A 76 -1.80 -13.92 1.82
N GLN A 77 -0.84 -13.45 1.00
CA GLN A 77 -0.12 -12.20 1.20
C GLN A 77 -0.60 -11.10 0.23
N THR A 78 -1.62 -11.41 -0.58
CA THR A 78 -2.34 -10.42 -1.38
C THR A 78 -3.22 -9.59 -0.46
N GLY A 79 -3.31 -8.30 -0.76
CA GLY A 79 -4.04 -7.35 0.06
C GLY A 79 -3.35 -5.99 0.08
N LYS A 80 -3.93 -5.09 0.85
CA LYS A 80 -3.51 -3.69 0.92
C LYS A 80 -2.21 -3.55 1.72
N TYR A 81 -1.24 -2.87 1.12
CA TYR A 81 -0.04 -2.39 1.79
C TYR A 81 -0.24 -0.91 2.11
N ILE A 82 0.06 -0.53 3.35
CA ILE A 82 -0.12 0.83 3.86
C ILE A 82 1.25 1.35 4.22
N VAL A 83 1.61 2.52 3.70
CA VAL A 83 2.82 3.25 4.09
C VAL A 83 2.43 4.43 4.97
N THR A 84 3.15 4.61 6.07
CA THR A 84 3.06 5.77 6.96
C THR A 84 4.41 6.45 6.98
N GLY A 85 4.47 7.69 6.48
CA GLY A 85 5.65 8.54 6.54
C GLY A 85 5.56 9.51 7.71
N ILE A 86 6.56 9.52 8.58
CA ILE A 86 6.70 10.51 9.65
C ILE A 86 7.81 11.48 9.22
N HIS A 87 7.42 12.68 8.81
CA HIS A 87 8.35 13.76 8.54
C HIS A 87 8.82 14.37 9.86
N GLY A 88 10.12 14.56 10.04
CA GLY A 88 10.77 14.76 11.34
C GLY A 88 10.14 15.79 12.27
N ASP A 89 9.63 16.91 11.74
CA ASP A 89 9.03 17.99 12.54
C ASP A 89 7.50 17.86 12.71
N CYS A 90 6.90 16.85 12.10
CA CYS A 90 5.50 16.49 12.27
C CYS A 90 5.40 15.43 13.37
N ALA A 91 5.94 15.79 14.54
CA ALA A 91 5.66 15.12 15.79
C ALA A 91 4.31 15.67 16.30
N TYR A 92 3.36 14.77 16.48
CA TYR A 92 2.20 15.04 17.34
C TYR A 92 2.64 15.44 18.76
#